data_AF-A0A8R1HIL5-F1
#
_entry.id   AF-A0A8R1HIL5-F1
#
_cell.length_a   1.000
_cell.length_b   1.000
_cell.length_c   1.000
_cell.angle_alpha   90.00
_cell.angle_beta   90.00
_cell.angle_gamma   90.00
#
_symmetry.space_group_name_H-M   'P 1'
#
loop_
_entity.id
_entity.type
_entity.pdbx_description
1 polymer ?
#
loop_
_entity_poly.entity_id
_entity_poly.type
_entity_poly.pdbx_seq_one_letter_code
_entity_poly.pdbx_strand_id
1 'polypeptide(L)'
;MQILPYRFEGEVVRGFGRGGKELGCPTANMDEKVIAQLPDSLNVGVYYGKATLDGNNDKNVTDVSELVQAYSSHILHTVSLACSSSEDYLLAPQLLQGYMKFAEIGNNFDHFKVIIEKMLYALDTNEQEFTQSILRALFSFMAALCRQYEDLLPYEPPEDAEDQKEIATPQHIITEKVLLRTKQMLLSPHLPIRISCLEILAKGLELLKNYDDALLPMIHQNWHGIMTIVKENEPMSMAEAFEVVVAMSKRSGTFVHGKVLNEFWPKINGYLINIVKKEFIFQHTADYRLVVKVISQISELIINLQLKEEEANDSFIAFLDLAISENRHFAILSAQQKEKIVEHFRKNLGASADE
;
A
#
# COMPACT_ATOMS: atom_id res chain seq x y z
N MET A 1 21.16 0.26 33.50
CA MET A 1 22.52 0.18 32.92
C MET A 1 22.36 -0.36 31.51
N GLN A 2 23.00 0.23 30.51
CA GLN A 2 22.85 -0.18 29.11
C GLN A 2 23.77 -1.39 28.85
N ILE A 3 23.19 -2.57 28.62
CA ILE A 3 23.90 -3.87 28.49
C ILE A 3 24.45 -4.08 27.07
N LEU A 4 23.81 -3.47 26.08
CA LEU A 4 24.21 -3.56 24.67
C LEU A 4 24.92 -2.26 24.23
N PRO A 5 25.96 -2.34 23.39
CA PRO A 5 26.52 -3.56 22.77
C PRO A 5 27.31 -4.43 23.76
N TYR A 6 27.12 -5.75 23.69
CA TYR A 6 27.87 -6.73 24.49
C TYR A 6 28.79 -7.54 23.56
N ARG A 7 30.06 -7.68 23.94
CA ARG A 7 31.07 -8.41 23.17
C ARG A 7 31.50 -9.65 23.93
N PHE A 8 31.60 -10.77 23.24
CA PHE A 8 32.20 -12.01 23.73
C PHE A 8 33.04 -12.66 22.62
N GLU A 9 33.91 -13.59 23.01
CA GLU A 9 34.71 -14.43 22.12
C GLU A 9 34.71 -15.86 22.67
N GLY A 10 34.76 -16.86 21.79
CA GLY A 10 34.74 -18.26 22.19
C GLY A 10 34.97 -19.22 21.03
N GLU A 11 35.26 -20.46 21.37
CA GLU A 11 35.44 -21.53 20.40
C GLU A 11 34.08 -21.96 19.82
N VAL A 12 34.01 -22.09 18.49
CA VAL A 12 32.82 -22.64 17.81
C VAL A 12 32.79 -24.15 18.01
N VAL A 13 31.81 -24.64 18.76
CA VAL A 13 31.65 -26.06 19.09
C VAL A 13 30.56 -26.72 18.28
N ARG A 14 30.69 -28.04 18.07
CA ARG A 14 29.63 -28.85 17.45
C ARG A 14 28.45 -28.97 18.41
N GLY A 15 27.26 -28.55 17.95
CA GLY A 15 26.01 -28.78 18.67
C GLY A 15 25.47 -30.19 18.46
N PHE A 16 24.29 -30.46 19.05
CA PHE A 16 23.60 -31.75 19.00
C PHE A 16 22.98 -32.11 17.63
N GLY A 17 23.24 -31.30 16.59
CA GLY A 17 22.99 -31.66 15.20
C GLY A 17 21.53 -31.68 14.75
N ARG A 18 20.73 -30.65 15.09
CA ARG A 18 19.35 -30.53 14.61
C ARG A 18 19.01 -29.12 14.13
N GLY A 19 18.14 -29.02 13.12
CA GLY A 19 17.47 -27.78 12.73
C GLY A 19 18.26 -26.91 11.76
N GLY A 20 19.32 -26.23 12.22
CA GLY A 20 19.96 -25.17 11.43
C GLY A 20 20.50 -25.62 10.06
N LYS A 21 21.22 -26.74 10.02
CA LYS A 21 21.81 -27.28 8.78
C LYS A 21 20.77 -27.85 7.81
N GLU A 22 19.69 -28.43 8.32
CA GLU A 22 18.59 -28.96 7.52
C GLU A 22 17.71 -27.84 6.95
N LEU A 23 17.60 -26.72 7.68
CA LEU A 23 16.90 -25.51 7.26
C LEU A 23 17.74 -24.58 6.35
N GLY A 24 18.95 -24.98 5.97
CA GLY A 24 19.85 -24.16 5.15
C GLY A 24 20.46 -22.94 5.88
N CYS A 25 20.30 -22.84 7.19
CA CYS A 25 20.80 -21.77 8.05
C CYS A 25 21.80 -22.32 9.07
N PRO A 26 23.08 -22.51 8.70
CA PRO A 26 24.08 -23.10 9.58
C PRO A 26 24.25 -22.25 10.85
N THR A 27 24.07 -22.89 12.02
CA THR A 27 24.22 -22.24 13.32
C THR A 27 25.57 -22.61 13.96
N ALA A 28 26.33 -21.61 14.37
CA ALA A 28 27.55 -21.79 15.16
C ALA A 28 27.17 -21.77 16.66
N ASN A 29 27.53 -22.83 17.39
CA ASN A 29 27.32 -22.88 18.84
C ASN A 29 28.59 -22.42 19.54
N MET A 30 28.44 -21.71 20.66
CA MET A 30 29.55 -21.30 21.51
C MET A 30 29.73 -22.29 22.66
N ASP A 31 30.94 -22.38 23.20
CA ASP A 31 31.22 -23.23 24.35
C ASP A 31 30.42 -22.80 25.61
N GLU A 32 30.25 -23.72 26.56
CA GLU A 32 29.49 -23.42 27.79
C GLU A 32 30.16 -22.32 28.65
N LYS A 33 31.47 -22.10 28.49
CA LYS A 33 32.20 -21.09 29.26
C LYS A 33 31.79 -19.68 28.86
N VAL A 34 31.57 -19.43 27.57
CA VAL A 34 31.03 -18.16 27.08
C VAL A 34 29.62 -17.94 27.61
N ILE A 35 28.76 -18.96 27.56
CA ILE A 35 27.37 -18.85 28.01
C ILE A 35 27.30 -18.52 29.51
N ALA A 36 28.15 -19.14 30.33
CA ALA A 36 28.23 -18.87 31.77
C ALA A 36 28.72 -17.46 32.12
N GLN A 37 29.34 -16.74 31.18
CA GLN A 37 29.84 -15.36 31.37
C GLN A 37 28.86 -14.29 30.86
N LEU A 38 27.73 -14.70 30.26
CA LEU A 38 26.71 -13.76 29.82
C LEU A 38 26.08 -13.06 31.04
N PRO A 39 25.76 -11.76 30.96
CA PRO A 39 25.12 -11.05 32.05
C PRO A 39 23.73 -11.62 32.33
N ASP A 40 23.39 -11.88 33.60
CA ASP A 40 22.05 -12.35 34.01
C ASP A 40 20.90 -11.42 33.58
N SER A 41 21.24 -10.16 33.30
CA SER A 41 20.33 -9.13 32.83
C SER A 41 20.09 -9.15 31.31
N LEU A 42 20.81 -9.99 30.57
CA LEU A 42 20.59 -10.23 29.15
C LEU A 42 19.46 -11.27 28.98
N ASN A 43 18.27 -10.79 28.61
CA ASN A 43 17.10 -11.65 28.45
C ASN A 43 17.30 -12.67 27.31
N VAL A 44 16.68 -13.85 27.45
CA VAL A 44 16.59 -14.82 26.35
C VAL A 44 15.83 -14.19 25.17
N GLY A 45 16.39 -14.29 23.97
CA GLY A 45 15.81 -13.70 22.76
C GLY A 45 16.72 -13.84 21.53
N VAL A 46 16.28 -13.25 20.42
CA VAL A 46 17.07 -13.16 19.18
C VAL A 46 17.77 -11.81 19.14
N TYR A 47 19.09 -11.84 19.02
CA TYR A 47 19.95 -10.65 18.91
C TYR A 47 20.67 -10.65 17.57
N TYR A 48 21.12 -9.47 17.15
CA TYR A 48 21.97 -9.30 15.97
C TYR A 48 23.23 -8.52 16.35
N GLY A 49 24.31 -8.72 15.60
CA GLY A 49 25.58 -8.07 15.83
C GLY A 49 26.63 -8.55 14.83
N LYS A 50 27.88 -8.12 15.03
CA LYS A 50 29.01 -8.56 14.20
C LYS A 50 29.60 -9.85 14.77
N ALA A 51 29.86 -10.81 13.90
CA ALA A 51 30.63 -12.01 14.21
C ALA A 51 31.75 -12.16 13.18
N THR A 52 32.94 -12.52 13.65
CA THR A 52 34.13 -12.74 12.81
C THR A 52 34.81 -14.03 13.25
N LEU A 53 35.28 -14.82 12.29
CA LEU A 53 36.19 -15.94 12.55
C LEU A 53 37.63 -15.43 12.42
N ASP A 54 38.54 -16.02 13.17
CA ASP A 54 39.96 -15.64 13.13
C ASP A 54 40.48 -15.66 11.67
N GLY A 55 40.96 -14.50 11.22
CA GLY A 55 41.60 -14.34 9.91
C GLY A 55 40.70 -13.87 8.77
N ASN A 56 39.40 -13.63 8.96
CA ASN A 56 38.53 -13.12 7.90
C ASN A 56 37.71 -11.90 8.35
N ASN A 57 38.13 -10.71 7.90
CA ASN A 57 37.34 -9.49 8.03
C ASN A 57 36.28 -9.48 6.93
N ASP A 58 35.22 -10.27 7.12
CA ASP A 58 34.07 -10.16 6.24
C ASP A 58 33.35 -8.84 6.49
N LYS A 59 32.77 -8.31 5.40
CA LYS A 59 32.19 -6.97 5.19
C LYS A 59 31.94 -6.15 6.47
N ASN A 60 32.49 -4.93 6.53
CA ASN A 60 32.22 -3.98 7.61
C ASN A 60 30.74 -3.58 7.60
N VAL A 61 29.92 -4.37 8.29
CA VAL A 61 28.50 -4.15 8.51
C VAL A 61 28.32 -3.64 9.94
N THR A 62 27.63 -2.52 10.08
CA THR A 62 27.43 -1.78 11.33
C THR A 62 25.99 -1.86 11.84
N ASP A 63 25.02 -2.17 10.96
CA ASP A 63 23.62 -2.36 11.32
C ASP A 63 22.90 -3.43 10.47
N VAL A 64 21.62 -3.66 10.76
CA VAL A 64 20.78 -4.65 10.06
C VAL A 64 20.56 -4.26 8.59
N SER A 65 20.44 -2.98 8.29
CA SER A 65 20.21 -2.51 6.92
C SER A 65 21.42 -2.80 6.03
N GLU A 66 22.63 -2.49 6.52
CA GLU A 66 23.87 -2.86 5.82
C GLU A 66 24.02 -4.38 5.65
N LEU A 67 23.58 -5.18 6.64
CA LEU A 67 23.58 -6.64 6.53
C LEU A 67 22.64 -7.12 5.42
N VAL A 68 21.40 -6.66 5.44
CA VAL A 68 20.39 -7.03 4.44
C VAL A 68 20.84 -6.58 3.05
N GLN A 69 21.45 -5.40 2.93
CA GLN A 69 22.00 -4.90 1.68
C GLN A 69 23.18 -5.76 1.19
N ALA A 70 24.11 -6.11 2.08
CA ALA A 70 25.28 -6.92 1.75
C ALA A 70 24.95 -8.34 1.25
N TYR A 71 23.79 -8.88 1.66
CA TYR A 71 23.32 -10.23 1.30
C TYR A 71 22.03 -10.22 0.46
N SER A 72 21.64 -9.08 -0.12
CA SER A 72 20.36 -8.92 -0.82
C SER A 72 20.12 -9.96 -1.90
N SER A 73 21.10 -10.22 -2.77
CA SER A 73 20.97 -11.19 -3.86
C SER A 73 20.68 -12.61 -3.34
N HIS A 74 21.34 -13.02 -2.24
CA HIS A 74 21.09 -14.33 -1.63
C HIS A 74 19.69 -14.37 -1.00
N ILE A 75 19.32 -13.36 -0.22
CA ILE A 75 18.02 -13.30 0.47
C ILE A 75 16.88 -13.35 -0.56
N LEU A 76 16.94 -12.52 -1.59
CA LEU A 76 15.91 -12.47 -2.62
C LEU A 76 15.85 -13.75 -3.45
N HIS A 77 17.00 -14.40 -3.70
CA HIS A 77 17.01 -15.72 -4.35
C HIS A 77 16.30 -16.77 -3.50
N THR A 78 16.58 -16.84 -2.19
CA THR A 78 15.88 -17.75 -1.26
C THR A 78 14.38 -17.47 -1.23
N VAL A 79 13.97 -16.20 -1.16
CA VAL A 79 12.54 -15.82 -1.21
C VAL A 79 11.90 -16.28 -2.53
N SER A 80 12.59 -16.09 -3.66
CA SER A 80 12.11 -16.54 -4.97
C SER A 80 11.95 -18.05 -5.05
N LEU A 81 12.87 -18.83 -4.48
CA LEU A 81 12.74 -20.29 -4.40
C LEU A 81 11.57 -20.71 -3.52
N ALA A 82 11.39 -20.07 -2.36
CA ALA A 82 10.27 -20.34 -1.46
C ALA A 82 8.91 -20.06 -2.13
N CYS A 83 8.82 -19.02 -2.98
CA CYS A 83 7.62 -18.78 -3.80
C CYS A 83 7.28 -19.90 -4.80
N SER A 84 8.20 -20.83 -5.05
CA SER A 84 7.98 -21.98 -5.93
C SER A 84 7.78 -23.30 -5.16
N SER A 85 7.97 -23.30 -3.84
CA SER A 85 7.71 -24.46 -2.98
C SER A 85 6.21 -24.59 -2.69
N SER A 86 5.68 -25.81 -2.64
CA SER A 86 4.33 -26.07 -2.15
C SER A 86 4.24 -26.10 -0.62
N GLU A 87 5.36 -26.33 0.07
CA GLU A 87 5.42 -26.47 1.53
C GLU A 87 5.85 -25.17 2.23
N ASP A 88 6.87 -24.49 1.69
CA ASP A 88 7.46 -23.30 2.32
C ASP A 88 6.85 -21.98 1.85
N TYR A 89 5.82 -22.04 0.99
CA TYR A 89 5.24 -20.87 0.35
C TYR A 89 4.78 -19.81 1.38
N LEU A 90 4.27 -20.25 2.54
CA LEU A 90 3.76 -19.38 3.60
C LEU A 90 4.79 -18.33 4.07
N LEU A 91 6.07 -18.70 4.11
CA LEU A 91 7.13 -17.83 4.61
C LEU A 91 7.54 -16.79 3.56
N ALA A 92 7.37 -17.05 2.27
CA ALA A 92 7.92 -16.18 1.22
C ALA A 92 7.32 -14.76 1.25
N PRO A 93 5.98 -14.55 1.36
CA PRO A 93 5.42 -13.20 1.50
C PRO A 93 5.85 -12.50 2.78
N GLN A 94 6.06 -13.25 3.88
CA GLN A 94 6.49 -12.69 5.16
C GLN A 94 7.96 -12.25 5.12
N LEU A 95 8.82 -13.08 4.53
CA LEU A 95 10.24 -12.79 4.34
C LEU A 95 10.45 -11.59 3.42
N LEU A 96 9.68 -11.48 2.32
CA LEU A 96 9.76 -10.31 1.44
C LEU A 96 9.36 -9.02 2.16
N GLN A 97 8.28 -9.06 2.96
CA GLN A 97 7.88 -7.92 3.79
C GLN A 97 8.95 -7.56 4.83
N GLY A 98 9.58 -8.55 5.45
CA GLY A 98 10.70 -8.36 6.38
C GLY A 98 11.90 -7.69 5.71
N TYR A 99 12.29 -8.17 4.53
CA TYR A 99 13.37 -7.60 3.73
C TYR A 99 13.11 -6.14 3.38
N MET A 100 11.91 -5.81 2.90
CA MET A 100 11.54 -4.44 2.50
C MET A 100 11.46 -3.42 3.65
N LYS A 101 11.56 -3.86 4.92
CA LYS A 101 11.73 -2.94 6.06
C LYS A 101 13.14 -2.37 6.16
N PHE A 102 14.14 -3.07 5.61
CA PHE A 102 15.55 -2.76 5.79
C PHE A 102 16.27 -2.44 4.48
N ALA A 103 15.70 -2.81 3.34
CA ALA A 103 16.29 -2.59 2.02
C ALA A 103 15.27 -2.06 1.00
N GLU A 104 15.79 -1.26 0.07
CA GLU A 104 15.04 -0.73 -1.08
C GLU A 104 15.01 -1.72 -2.25
N ILE A 105 14.20 -1.42 -3.26
CA ILE A 105 14.14 -2.21 -4.49
C ILE A 105 15.43 -2.02 -5.27
N GLY A 106 15.81 -0.77 -5.57
CA GLY A 106 17.08 -0.38 -6.19
C GLY A 106 17.50 -1.29 -7.35
N ASN A 107 18.77 -1.69 -7.34
CA ASN A 107 19.36 -2.58 -8.35
C ASN A 107 18.82 -4.02 -8.28
N ASN A 108 17.96 -4.34 -7.31
CA ASN A 108 17.36 -5.67 -7.18
C ASN A 108 15.98 -5.77 -7.85
N PHE A 109 15.54 -4.76 -8.62
CA PHE A 109 14.22 -4.73 -9.25
C PHE A 109 13.87 -6.03 -9.99
N ASP A 110 14.79 -6.62 -10.75
CA ASP A 110 14.52 -7.86 -11.50
C ASP A 110 14.22 -9.05 -10.57
N HIS A 111 14.87 -9.13 -9.41
CA HIS A 111 14.57 -10.16 -8.42
C HIS A 111 13.17 -9.96 -7.84
N PHE A 112 12.83 -8.71 -7.50
CA PHE A 112 11.49 -8.37 -7.03
C PHE A 112 10.43 -8.70 -8.07
N LYS A 113 10.63 -8.32 -9.34
CA LYS A 113 9.72 -8.61 -10.44
C LYS A 113 9.41 -10.11 -10.52
N VAL A 114 10.44 -10.97 -10.52
CA VAL A 114 10.27 -12.42 -10.56
C VAL A 114 9.52 -12.94 -9.34
N ILE A 115 9.85 -12.46 -8.14
CA ILE A 115 9.16 -12.86 -6.90
C ILE A 115 7.67 -12.47 -6.96
N ILE A 116 7.37 -11.24 -7.39
CA ILE A 116 6.01 -10.73 -7.51
C ILE A 116 5.22 -11.53 -8.56
N GLU A 117 5.81 -11.83 -9.71
CA GLU A 117 5.15 -12.67 -10.72
C GLU A 117 4.83 -14.08 -10.20
N LYS A 118 5.73 -14.70 -9.42
CA LYS A 118 5.43 -15.98 -8.75
C LYS A 118 4.31 -15.84 -7.71
N MET A 119 4.28 -14.74 -6.97
CA MET A 119 3.21 -14.48 -6.00
C MET A 119 1.85 -14.27 -6.68
N LEU A 120 1.82 -13.59 -7.82
CA LEU A 120 0.62 -13.44 -8.63
C LEU A 120 0.13 -14.80 -9.16
N TYR A 121 1.05 -15.64 -9.63
CA TYR A 121 0.72 -17.01 -10.03
C TYR A 121 0.12 -17.83 -8.88
N ALA A 122 0.66 -17.72 -7.67
CA ALA A 122 0.11 -18.43 -6.52
C ALA A 122 -1.31 -17.96 -6.13
N LEU A 123 -1.66 -16.69 -6.38
CA LEU A 123 -3.05 -16.22 -6.21
C LEU A 123 -4.02 -16.93 -7.17
N ASP A 124 -3.54 -17.45 -8.30
CA ASP A 124 -4.33 -18.24 -9.24
C ASP A 124 -4.46 -19.72 -8.84
N THR A 125 -3.43 -20.28 -8.21
CA THR A 125 -3.31 -21.74 -8.09
C THR A 125 -3.47 -22.31 -6.68
N ASN A 126 -3.23 -21.55 -5.60
CA ASN A 126 -2.97 -22.13 -4.27
C ASN A 126 -4.14 -22.10 -3.25
N GLU A 127 -5.33 -22.61 -3.58
CA GLU A 127 -6.49 -22.77 -2.66
C GLU A 127 -6.80 -21.56 -1.72
N GLN A 128 -6.31 -20.37 -2.07
CA GLN A 128 -6.50 -19.10 -1.36
C GLN A 128 -5.95 -19.02 0.07
N GLU A 129 -5.27 -20.03 0.61
CA GLU A 129 -4.80 -20.06 2.01
C GLU A 129 -3.83 -18.89 2.34
N PHE A 130 -3.01 -18.49 1.37
CA PHE A 130 -1.99 -17.45 1.56
C PHE A 130 -2.39 -16.08 1.02
N THR A 131 -3.64 -15.93 0.59
CA THR A 131 -4.11 -14.75 -0.13
C THR A 131 -3.80 -13.46 0.62
N GLN A 132 -4.12 -13.40 1.91
CA GLN A 132 -3.92 -12.18 2.70
C GLN A 132 -2.44 -11.82 2.84
N SER A 133 -1.56 -12.81 3.08
CA SER A 133 -0.12 -12.60 3.19
C SER A 133 0.50 -12.16 1.86
N ILE A 134 0.04 -12.75 0.75
CA ILE A 134 0.45 -12.34 -0.60
C ILE A 134 0.03 -10.89 -0.86
N LEU A 135 -1.26 -10.55 -0.65
CA LEU A 135 -1.75 -9.20 -0.88
C LEU A 135 -0.99 -8.17 -0.04
N ARG A 136 -0.60 -8.50 1.19
CA ARG A 136 0.20 -7.59 2.02
C ARG A 136 1.63 -7.41 1.49
N ALA A 137 2.23 -8.47 0.95
CA ALA A 137 3.52 -8.38 0.28
C ALA A 137 3.43 -7.54 -1.01
N LEU A 138 2.39 -7.74 -1.82
CA LEU A 138 2.10 -6.94 -3.02
C LEU A 138 1.91 -5.46 -2.66
N PHE A 139 1.12 -5.15 -1.62
CA PHE A 139 0.97 -3.77 -1.15
C PHE A 139 2.30 -3.15 -0.73
N SER A 140 3.11 -3.89 0.03
CA SER A 140 4.42 -3.41 0.51
C SER A 140 5.38 -3.14 -0.67
N PHE A 141 5.36 -4.00 -1.69
CA PHE A 141 6.09 -3.81 -2.93
C PHE A 141 5.60 -2.57 -3.70
N MET A 142 4.29 -2.41 -3.87
CA MET A 142 3.69 -1.24 -4.53
C MET A 142 4.02 0.07 -3.81
N ALA A 143 3.98 0.07 -2.47
CA ALA A 143 4.38 1.21 -1.67
C ALA A 143 5.87 1.53 -1.80
N ALA A 144 6.73 0.50 -1.89
CA ALA A 144 8.16 0.68 -2.15
C ALA A 144 8.42 1.24 -3.55
N LEU A 145 7.71 0.77 -4.58
CA LEU A 145 7.78 1.33 -5.94
C LEU A 145 7.41 2.82 -5.94
N CYS A 146 6.29 3.20 -5.32
CA CYS A 146 5.87 4.61 -5.28
C CYS A 146 6.90 5.52 -4.60
N ARG A 147 7.57 5.04 -3.54
CA ARG A 147 8.59 5.83 -2.85
C ARG A 147 9.88 5.98 -3.66
N GLN A 148 10.25 4.93 -4.39
CA GLN A 148 11.52 4.91 -5.12
C GLN A 148 11.42 5.52 -6.53
N TYR A 149 10.23 5.51 -7.12
CA TYR A 149 9.95 5.99 -8.47
C TYR A 149 8.79 7.00 -8.45
N GLU A 150 8.92 8.06 -7.64
CA GLU A 150 7.85 9.03 -7.39
C GLU A 150 7.37 9.73 -8.68
N ASP A 151 8.29 10.09 -9.56
CA ASP A 151 8.01 10.75 -10.85
C ASP A 151 8.38 9.84 -12.03
N LEU A 152 7.97 8.58 -11.95
CA LEU A 152 8.17 7.63 -13.04
C LEU A 152 7.51 8.16 -14.32
N LEU A 153 8.30 8.27 -15.39
CA LEU A 153 7.84 8.59 -16.73
C LEU A 153 7.94 7.34 -17.61
N PRO A 154 7.06 7.18 -18.61
CA PRO A 154 7.24 6.17 -19.64
C PRO A 154 8.48 6.49 -20.50
N TYR A 155 8.96 5.50 -21.25
CA TYR A 155 10.06 5.73 -22.19
C TYR A 155 9.54 6.47 -23.42
N GLU A 156 10.39 7.33 -23.98
CA GLU A 156 10.13 7.98 -25.25
C GLU A 156 9.96 6.94 -26.38
N PRO A 157 9.07 7.19 -27.34
CA PRO A 157 8.95 6.36 -28.53
C PRO A 157 10.29 6.32 -29.30
N PRO A 158 10.64 5.18 -29.94
CA PRO A 158 11.72 5.13 -30.91
C PRO A 158 11.51 6.17 -32.02
N GLU A 159 12.60 6.74 -32.55
CA GLU A 159 12.54 7.77 -33.60
C GLU A 159 11.78 7.30 -34.87
N ASP A 160 11.75 5.99 -35.11
CA ASP A 160 11.11 5.33 -36.24
C ASP A 160 9.69 4.79 -35.94
N ALA A 161 9.14 5.04 -34.75
CA ALA A 161 7.79 4.59 -34.39
C ALA A 161 6.69 5.38 -35.13
N GLU A 162 5.81 4.66 -35.83
CA GLU A 162 4.72 5.26 -36.62
C GLU A 162 3.67 5.99 -35.76
N ASP A 163 3.44 5.53 -34.52
CA ASP A 163 2.37 6.03 -33.66
C ASP A 163 2.84 7.01 -32.58
N GLN A 164 4.15 7.28 -32.50
CA GLN A 164 4.80 8.14 -31.49
C GLN A 164 4.33 7.85 -30.05
N LYS A 165 3.93 6.61 -29.76
CA LYS A 165 3.41 6.24 -28.44
C LYS A 165 4.51 5.99 -27.44
N GLU A 166 4.32 6.55 -26.26
CA GLU A 166 5.17 6.29 -25.11
C GLU A 166 5.17 4.80 -24.75
N ILE A 167 6.32 4.29 -24.29
CA ILE A 167 6.52 2.88 -23.99
C ILE A 167 6.54 2.67 -22.48
N ALA A 168 5.74 1.72 -21.99
CA ALA A 168 5.72 1.33 -20.59
C ALA A 168 7.09 0.85 -20.09
N THR A 169 7.53 1.38 -18.94
CA THR A 169 8.70 0.86 -18.24
C THR A 169 8.39 -0.51 -17.57
N PRO A 170 9.41 -1.30 -17.17
CA PRO A 170 9.19 -2.53 -16.42
C PRO A 170 8.36 -2.35 -15.14
N GLN A 171 8.48 -1.18 -14.48
CA GLN A 171 7.71 -0.78 -13.31
C GLN A 171 6.23 -0.58 -13.65
N HIS A 172 5.92 0.11 -14.75
CA HIS A 172 4.54 0.21 -15.25
C HIS A 172 3.95 -1.17 -15.53
N ILE A 173 4.68 -2.02 -16.26
CA ILE A 173 4.23 -3.36 -16.65
C ILE A 173 3.91 -4.23 -15.43
N ILE A 174 4.81 -4.28 -14.43
CA ILE A 174 4.57 -5.12 -13.24
C ILE A 174 3.40 -4.57 -12.39
N THR A 175 3.25 -3.25 -12.32
CA THR A 175 2.11 -2.61 -11.65
C THR A 175 0.79 -2.94 -12.33
N GLU A 176 0.72 -2.84 -13.66
CA GLU A 176 -0.47 -3.26 -14.42
C GLU A 176 -0.81 -4.73 -14.18
N LYS A 177 0.19 -5.63 -14.18
CA LYS A 177 -0.04 -7.06 -13.86
C LYS A 177 -0.64 -7.26 -12.47
N VAL A 178 -0.13 -6.54 -11.46
CA VAL A 178 -0.67 -6.59 -10.09
C VAL A 178 -2.12 -6.10 -10.07
N LEU A 179 -2.41 -4.94 -10.66
CA LEU A 179 -3.76 -4.36 -10.68
C LEU A 179 -4.76 -5.21 -11.46
N LEU A 180 -4.35 -5.77 -12.59
CA LEU A 180 -5.19 -6.66 -13.40
C LEU A 180 -5.59 -7.93 -12.65
N ARG A 181 -4.70 -8.44 -11.78
CA ARG A 181 -5.00 -9.61 -10.94
C ARG A 181 -5.90 -9.24 -9.77
N THR A 182 -5.58 -8.18 -9.04
CA THR A 182 -6.31 -7.81 -7.81
C THR A 182 -7.70 -7.25 -8.10
N LYS A 183 -7.98 -6.72 -9.31
CA LYS A 183 -9.32 -6.19 -9.65
C LYS A 183 -10.46 -7.19 -9.44
N GLN A 184 -10.23 -8.47 -9.77
CA GLN A 184 -11.26 -9.52 -9.65
C GLN A 184 -11.54 -9.85 -8.18
N MET A 185 -10.55 -9.62 -7.30
CA MET A 185 -10.63 -9.91 -5.87
C MET A 185 -11.36 -8.81 -5.07
N LEU A 186 -11.67 -7.67 -5.69
CA LEU A 186 -12.58 -6.66 -5.12
C LEU A 186 -13.98 -7.24 -4.85
N LEU A 187 -14.35 -8.32 -5.54
CA LEU A 187 -15.61 -9.04 -5.37
C LEU A 187 -15.53 -10.16 -4.31
N SER A 188 -14.41 -10.29 -3.60
CA SER A 188 -14.25 -11.29 -2.54
C SER A 188 -15.24 -11.08 -1.39
N PRO A 189 -15.84 -12.15 -0.83
CA PRO A 189 -16.70 -12.02 0.35
C PRO A 189 -15.91 -11.60 1.60
N HIS A 190 -14.58 -11.74 1.59
CA HIS A 190 -13.74 -11.44 2.75
C HIS A 190 -13.32 -9.96 2.76
N LEU A 191 -13.75 -9.24 3.79
CA LEU A 191 -13.44 -7.83 3.96
C LEU A 191 -11.92 -7.50 3.93
N PRO A 192 -11.02 -8.26 4.61
CA PRO A 192 -9.59 -7.96 4.58
C PRO A 192 -8.97 -8.03 3.17
N ILE A 193 -9.47 -8.93 2.33
CA ILE A 193 -9.03 -9.07 0.93
C ILE A 193 -9.44 -7.83 0.14
N ARG A 194 -10.69 -7.39 0.28
CA ARG A 194 -11.20 -6.20 -0.43
C ARG A 194 -10.44 -4.93 -0.05
N ILE A 195 -10.23 -4.70 1.25
CA ILE A 195 -9.44 -3.56 1.74
C ILE A 195 -8.04 -3.61 1.15
N SER A 196 -7.36 -4.76 1.21
CA SER A 196 -5.99 -4.89 0.66
C SER A 196 -5.94 -4.62 -0.85
N CYS A 197 -6.96 -5.05 -1.60
CA CYS A 197 -7.05 -4.80 -3.04
C CYS A 197 -7.27 -3.31 -3.36
N LEU A 198 -8.06 -2.60 -2.55
CA LEU A 198 -8.25 -1.15 -2.69
C LEU A 198 -6.97 -0.38 -2.34
N GLU A 199 -6.27 -0.77 -1.27
CA GLU A 199 -4.97 -0.19 -0.89
C GLU A 199 -3.94 -0.37 -2.01
N ILE A 200 -3.87 -1.56 -2.62
CA ILE A 200 -3.01 -1.86 -3.78
C ILE A 200 -3.42 -1.00 -4.97
N LEU A 201 -4.73 -0.88 -5.25
CA LEU A 201 -5.24 -0.06 -6.34
C LEU A 201 -4.82 1.40 -6.18
N ALA A 202 -5.00 1.99 -5.00
CA ALA A 202 -4.57 3.36 -4.73
C ALA A 202 -3.07 3.57 -5.00
N LYS A 203 -2.21 2.63 -4.56
CA LYS A 203 -0.77 2.69 -4.85
C LYS A 203 -0.43 2.46 -6.32
N GLY A 204 -1.17 1.61 -7.01
CA GLY A 204 -0.99 1.43 -8.45
C GLY A 204 -1.33 2.68 -9.24
N LEU A 205 -2.47 3.31 -8.94
CA LEU A 205 -2.84 4.58 -9.58
C LEU A 205 -1.82 5.70 -9.30
N GLU A 206 -1.21 5.71 -8.11
CA GLU A 206 -0.14 6.65 -7.79
C GLU A 206 1.08 6.45 -8.70
N LEU A 207 1.52 5.21 -8.89
CA LEU A 207 2.68 4.92 -9.74
C LEU A 207 2.41 5.20 -11.21
N LEU A 208 1.19 4.95 -11.68
CA LEU A 208 0.79 5.14 -13.08
C LEU A 208 0.45 6.61 -13.41
N LYS A 209 0.60 7.56 -12.47
CA LYS A 209 0.05 8.92 -12.60
C LYS A 209 0.56 9.75 -13.79
N ASN A 210 1.71 9.39 -14.36
CA ASN A 210 2.29 10.08 -15.51
C ASN A 210 2.23 9.24 -16.80
N TYR A 211 1.41 8.19 -16.84
CA TYR A 211 1.27 7.32 -18.01
C TYR A 211 -0.21 6.95 -18.24
N ASP A 212 -0.92 7.83 -18.93
CA ASP A 212 -2.38 7.77 -19.12
C ASP A 212 -2.85 6.51 -19.86
N ASP A 213 -2.04 6.00 -20.78
CA ASP A 213 -2.31 4.77 -21.54
C ASP A 213 -2.46 3.53 -20.64
N ALA A 214 -1.85 3.54 -19.45
CA ALA A 214 -2.09 2.54 -18.41
C ALA A 214 -3.10 3.01 -17.34
N LEU A 215 -3.00 4.27 -16.90
CA LEU A 215 -3.80 4.81 -15.81
C LEU A 215 -5.31 4.78 -16.12
N LEU A 216 -5.73 5.37 -17.25
CA LEU A 216 -7.15 5.53 -17.56
C LEU A 216 -7.87 4.19 -17.77
N PRO A 217 -7.28 3.20 -18.49
CA PRO A 217 -7.84 1.86 -18.54
C PRO A 217 -7.94 1.19 -17.18
N MET A 218 -6.96 1.37 -16.29
CA MET A 218 -7.01 0.80 -14.94
C MET A 218 -8.15 1.40 -14.09
N ILE A 219 -8.37 2.71 -14.18
CA ILE A 219 -9.51 3.38 -13.55
C ILE A 219 -10.83 2.80 -14.08
N HIS A 220 -10.97 2.74 -15.40
CA HIS A 220 -12.20 2.23 -16.03
C HIS A 220 -12.50 0.78 -15.62
N GLN A 221 -11.50 -0.10 -15.67
CA GLN A 221 -11.67 -1.52 -15.39
C GLN A 221 -11.97 -1.83 -13.92
N ASN A 222 -11.46 -1.02 -12.98
CA ASN A 222 -11.72 -1.22 -11.55
C ASN A 222 -13.02 -0.54 -11.06
N TRP A 223 -13.60 0.38 -11.83
CA TRP A 223 -14.80 1.12 -11.46
C TRP A 223 -15.97 0.21 -11.03
N HIS A 224 -16.21 -0.87 -11.77
CA HIS A 224 -17.30 -1.80 -11.45
C HIS A 224 -17.11 -2.49 -10.09
N GLY A 225 -15.86 -2.87 -9.75
CA GLY A 225 -15.53 -3.46 -8.45
C GLY A 225 -15.78 -2.48 -7.31
N ILE A 226 -15.36 -1.23 -7.47
CA ILE A 226 -15.60 -0.14 -6.51
C ILE A 226 -17.10 0.06 -6.29
N MET A 227 -17.88 0.14 -7.38
CA MET A 227 -19.33 0.32 -7.30
C MET A 227 -20.04 -0.86 -6.64
N THR A 228 -19.49 -2.08 -6.75
CA THR A 228 -20.01 -3.26 -6.05
C THR A 228 -19.73 -3.17 -4.55
N ILE A 229 -18.52 -2.79 -4.16
CA ILE A 229 -18.13 -2.63 -2.74
C ILE A 229 -19.04 -1.62 -2.03
N VAL A 230 -19.25 -0.43 -2.61
CA VAL A 230 -20.09 0.59 -1.96
C VAL A 230 -21.58 0.22 -1.92
N LYS A 231 -22.02 -0.77 -2.71
CA LYS A 231 -23.39 -1.28 -2.66
C LYS A 231 -23.68 -2.15 -1.44
N GLU A 232 -22.65 -2.73 -0.83
CA GLU A 232 -22.80 -3.58 0.34
C GLU A 232 -23.05 -2.80 1.65
N ASN A 233 -22.91 -1.47 1.63
CA ASN A 233 -23.09 -0.60 2.80
C ASN A 233 -22.22 -1.01 4.00
N GLU A 234 -21.03 -1.57 3.74
CA GLU A 234 -20.05 -1.89 4.78
C GLU A 234 -19.07 -0.71 4.93
N PRO A 235 -18.98 -0.08 6.11
CA PRO A 235 -18.32 1.21 6.28
C PRO A 235 -16.80 1.18 6.09
N MET A 236 -16.11 0.08 6.41
CA MET A 236 -14.64 0.02 6.30
C MET A 236 -14.17 -0.04 4.85
N SER A 237 -14.78 -0.91 4.05
CA SER A 237 -14.53 -1.02 2.61
C SER A 237 -15.05 0.19 1.85
N MET A 238 -16.17 0.79 2.27
CA MET A 238 -16.65 2.06 1.69
C MET A 238 -15.67 3.21 1.94
N ALA A 239 -15.07 3.29 3.13
CA ALA A 239 -14.07 4.31 3.46
C ALA A 239 -12.80 4.14 2.61
N GLU A 240 -12.41 2.91 2.31
CA GLU A 240 -11.27 2.64 1.44
C GLU A 240 -11.61 2.85 -0.05
N ALA A 241 -12.82 2.52 -0.47
CA ALA A 241 -13.31 2.82 -1.81
C ALA A 241 -13.36 4.34 -2.08
N PHE A 242 -13.75 5.13 -1.07
CA PHE A 242 -13.72 6.59 -1.15
C PHE A 242 -12.30 7.13 -1.35
N GLU A 243 -11.31 6.61 -0.62
CA GLU A 243 -9.89 6.98 -0.82
C GLU A 243 -9.44 6.72 -2.25
N VAL A 244 -9.79 5.56 -2.80
CA VAL A 244 -9.45 5.22 -4.18
C VAL A 244 -10.10 6.20 -5.16
N VAL A 245 -11.35 6.61 -4.93
CA VAL A 245 -12.04 7.60 -5.79
C VAL A 245 -11.37 8.97 -5.70
N VAL A 246 -10.92 9.39 -4.53
CA VAL A 246 -10.14 10.63 -4.37
C VAL A 246 -8.79 10.52 -5.08
N ALA A 247 -8.12 9.36 -5.01
CA ALA A 247 -6.90 9.11 -5.77
C ALA A 247 -7.16 9.16 -7.29
N MET A 248 -8.25 8.56 -7.77
CA MET A 248 -8.65 8.62 -9.17
C MET A 248 -8.88 10.07 -9.64
N SER A 249 -9.58 10.89 -8.86
CA SER A 249 -9.83 12.29 -9.23
C SER A 249 -8.53 13.08 -9.27
N LYS A 250 -7.63 12.85 -8.32
CA LYS A 250 -6.32 13.52 -8.27
C LYS A 250 -5.43 13.21 -9.47
N ARG A 251 -5.52 11.99 -10.01
CA ARG A 251 -4.63 11.53 -11.10
C ARG A 251 -5.24 11.66 -12.50
N SER A 252 -6.57 11.71 -12.61
CA SER A 252 -7.26 11.76 -13.91
C SER A 252 -8.21 12.97 -14.09
N GLY A 253 -8.35 13.80 -13.07
CA GLY A 253 -9.17 15.01 -13.10
C GLY A 253 -10.61 14.73 -13.53
N THR A 254 -11.03 15.38 -14.62
CA THR A 254 -12.39 15.34 -15.14
C THR A 254 -12.78 13.99 -15.77
N PHE A 255 -11.83 13.08 -16.01
CA PHE A 255 -12.12 11.73 -16.54
C PHE A 255 -13.14 10.96 -15.68
N VAL A 256 -13.10 11.15 -14.36
CA VAL A 256 -14.03 10.52 -13.41
C VAL A 256 -15.17 11.44 -12.94
N HIS A 257 -15.29 12.68 -13.44
CA HIS A 257 -16.32 13.65 -13.02
C HIS A 257 -17.73 13.07 -13.06
N GLY A 258 -18.19 12.67 -14.25
CA GLY A 258 -19.56 12.17 -14.41
C GLY A 258 -19.82 10.87 -13.64
N LYS A 259 -18.80 10.01 -13.54
CA LYS A 259 -18.85 8.76 -12.77
C LYS A 259 -19.02 9.02 -11.28
N VAL A 260 -18.24 9.96 -10.72
CA VAL A 260 -18.32 10.29 -9.30
C VAL A 260 -19.64 10.99 -8.97
N LEU A 261 -20.01 12.01 -9.75
CA LEU A 261 -21.19 12.82 -9.48
C LEU A 261 -22.51 12.03 -9.67
N ASN A 262 -22.60 11.24 -10.75
CA ASN A 262 -23.87 10.63 -11.14
C ASN A 262 -24.04 9.17 -10.68
N GLU A 263 -22.94 8.44 -10.41
CA GLU A 263 -23.00 7.04 -10.00
C GLU A 263 -22.56 6.83 -8.55
N PHE A 264 -21.35 7.27 -8.20
CA PHE A 264 -20.73 6.95 -6.91
C PHE A 264 -21.31 7.74 -5.74
N TRP A 265 -21.35 9.07 -5.85
CA TRP A 265 -21.81 9.95 -4.77
C TRP A 265 -23.26 9.66 -4.36
N PRO A 266 -24.24 9.56 -5.27
CA PRO A 266 -25.63 9.25 -4.88
C PRO A 266 -25.73 7.94 -4.11
N LYS A 267 -24.85 6.97 -4.42
CA LYS A 267 -24.87 5.65 -3.80
C LYS A 267 -24.39 5.68 -2.35
N ILE A 268 -23.34 6.43 -2.03
CA ILE A 268 -22.83 6.52 -0.66
C ILE A 268 -23.56 7.59 0.17
N ASN A 269 -24.03 8.67 -0.45
CA ASN A 269 -24.62 9.82 0.25
C ASN A 269 -25.81 9.41 1.13
N GLY A 270 -26.71 8.55 0.62
CA GLY A 270 -27.84 8.06 1.42
C GLY A 270 -27.42 7.32 2.69
N TYR A 271 -26.33 6.54 2.63
CA TYR A 271 -25.78 5.85 3.79
C TYR A 271 -25.16 6.83 4.80
N LEU A 272 -24.41 7.83 4.31
CA LEU A 272 -23.79 8.86 5.13
C LEU A 272 -24.82 9.74 5.85
N ILE A 273 -25.89 10.16 5.14
CA ILE A 273 -27.00 10.94 5.71
C ILE A 273 -27.64 10.19 6.89
N ASN A 274 -27.84 8.88 6.75
CA ASN A 274 -28.41 8.06 7.82
C ASN A 274 -27.50 8.01 9.06
N ILE A 275 -26.17 8.05 8.87
CA ILE A 275 -25.20 8.10 9.98
C ILE A 275 -25.22 9.47 10.66
N VAL A 276 -25.18 10.54 9.87
CA VAL A 276 -25.15 11.92 10.36
C VAL A 276 -26.39 12.23 11.20
N LYS A 277 -27.57 11.76 10.79
CA LYS A 277 -28.85 11.95 11.49
C LYS A 277 -29.00 11.12 12.78
N LYS A 278 -28.04 10.25 13.13
CA LYS A 278 -28.11 9.49 14.39
C LYS A 278 -27.95 10.44 15.58
N GLU A 279 -28.89 10.38 16.52
CA GLU A 279 -28.86 11.14 17.78
C GLU A 279 -27.62 10.80 18.62
N PHE A 280 -27.24 9.51 18.65
CA PHE A 280 -26.07 9.01 19.36
C PHE A 280 -25.10 8.36 18.39
N ILE A 281 -23.86 8.86 18.36
CA ILE A 281 -22.76 8.29 17.56
C ILE A 281 -21.51 8.10 18.41
N PHE A 282 -20.87 6.95 18.27
CA PHE A 282 -19.63 6.62 18.98
C PHE A 282 -18.43 6.86 18.07
N GLN A 283 -17.47 7.67 18.51
CA GLN A 283 -16.30 8.08 17.73
C GLN A 283 -15.38 6.91 17.32
N HIS A 284 -15.47 5.78 18.00
CA HIS A 284 -14.67 4.58 17.71
C HIS A 284 -15.35 3.61 16.74
N THR A 285 -16.51 3.94 16.19
CA THR A 285 -17.23 3.11 15.21
C THR A 285 -16.67 3.30 13.80
N ALA A 286 -16.87 2.29 12.95
CA ALA A 286 -16.51 2.38 11.53
C ALA A 286 -17.34 3.44 10.79
N ASP A 287 -18.65 3.54 11.08
CA ASP A 287 -19.53 4.60 10.57
C ASP A 287 -18.97 6.00 10.81
N TYR A 288 -18.54 6.28 12.05
CA TYR A 288 -17.95 7.57 12.40
C TYR A 288 -16.68 7.84 11.60
N ARG A 289 -15.78 6.85 11.52
CA ARG A 289 -14.53 6.96 10.75
C ARG A 289 -14.78 7.22 9.27
N LEU A 290 -15.77 6.54 8.69
CA LEU A 290 -16.19 6.75 7.31
C LEU A 290 -16.62 8.20 7.08
N VAL A 291 -17.54 8.73 7.90
CA VAL A 291 -18.04 10.11 7.74
C VAL A 291 -16.91 11.13 7.91
N VAL A 292 -16.04 10.95 8.91
CA VAL A 292 -14.86 11.82 9.10
C VAL A 292 -13.95 11.80 7.88
N LYS A 293 -13.67 10.62 7.31
CA LYS A 293 -12.83 10.47 6.12
C LYS A 293 -13.43 11.14 4.89
N VAL A 294 -14.74 10.97 4.67
CA VAL A 294 -15.45 11.62 3.57
C VAL A 294 -15.37 13.14 3.72
N ILE A 295 -15.75 13.67 4.88
CA ILE A 295 -15.74 15.13 5.11
C ILE A 295 -14.32 15.68 4.92
N SER A 296 -13.29 15.02 5.46
CA SER A 296 -11.92 15.55 5.43
C SER A 296 -11.35 15.71 4.01
N GLN A 297 -11.86 14.95 3.04
CA GLN A 297 -11.38 14.89 1.66
C GLN A 297 -12.38 15.44 0.63
N ILE A 298 -13.61 15.80 1.01
CA ILE A 298 -14.63 16.33 0.08
C ILE A 298 -14.12 17.55 -0.69
N SER A 299 -13.40 18.47 -0.04
CA SER A 299 -12.90 19.67 -0.74
C SER A 299 -11.88 19.32 -1.83
N GLU A 300 -10.93 18.43 -1.55
CA GLU A 300 -9.97 17.92 -2.55
C GLU A 300 -10.70 17.21 -3.69
N LEU A 301 -11.71 16.40 -3.39
CA LEU A 301 -12.51 15.72 -4.41
C LEU A 301 -13.21 16.72 -5.34
N ILE A 302 -13.90 17.72 -4.80
CA ILE A 302 -14.60 18.74 -5.60
C ILE A 302 -13.63 19.49 -6.52
N ILE A 303 -12.48 19.90 -5.97
CA ILE A 303 -11.46 20.66 -6.70
C ILE A 303 -10.86 19.81 -7.84
N ASN A 304 -10.47 18.56 -7.55
CA ASN A 304 -9.86 17.67 -8.54
C ASN A 304 -10.83 17.33 -9.67
N LEU A 305 -12.13 17.19 -9.37
CA LEU A 305 -13.16 16.93 -10.37
C LEU A 305 -13.53 18.17 -11.20
N GLN A 306 -13.13 19.36 -10.77
CA GLN A 306 -13.54 20.64 -11.37
C GLN A 306 -15.06 20.80 -11.44
N LEU A 307 -15.77 20.43 -10.36
CA LEU A 307 -17.22 20.59 -10.30
C LEU A 307 -17.60 22.07 -10.40
N LYS A 308 -18.72 22.33 -11.07
CA LYS A 308 -19.34 23.66 -11.03
C LYS A 308 -19.94 23.93 -9.66
N GLU A 309 -20.09 25.21 -9.31
CA GLU A 309 -20.66 25.62 -8.02
C GLU A 309 -22.07 25.05 -7.81
N GLU A 310 -22.92 25.05 -8.85
CA GLU A 310 -24.26 24.45 -8.81
C GLU A 310 -24.20 22.94 -8.54
N GLU A 311 -23.36 22.20 -9.27
CA GLU A 311 -23.17 20.75 -9.07
C GLU A 311 -22.71 20.44 -7.65
N ALA A 312 -21.76 21.22 -7.12
CA ALA A 312 -21.23 21.06 -5.77
C ALA A 312 -22.27 21.40 -4.69
N ASN A 313 -23.08 22.43 -4.90
CA ASN A 313 -24.17 22.84 -4.01
C ASN A 313 -25.22 21.74 -3.87
N ASP A 314 -25.66 21.17 -4.97
CA ASP A 314 -26.72 20.15 -4.99
C ASP A 314 -26.27 18.77 -4.49
N SER A 315 -24.96 18.56 -4.32
CA SER A 315 -24.38 17.25 -3.97
C SER A 315 -23.61 17.26 -2.66
N PHE A 316 -22.33 17.66 -2.69
CA PHE A 316 -21.40 17.53 -1.58
C PHE A 316 -21.60 18.61 -0.52
N ILE A 317 -21.87 19.86 -0.93
CA ILE A 317 -22.10 20.96 0.02
C ILE A 317 -23.42 20.75 0.77
N ALA A 318 -24.48 20.28 0.11
CA ALA A 318 -25.72 19.89 0.78
C ALA A 318 -25.50 18.86 1.90
N PHE A 319 -24.62 17.87 1.68
CA PHE A 319 -24.23 16.92 2.72
C PHE A 319 -23.45 17.58 3.86
N LEU A 320 -22.50 18.48 3.56
CA LEU A 320 -21.77 19.22 4.59
C LEU A 320 -22.71 20.07 5.45
N ASP A 321 -23.68 20.76 4.83
CA ASP A 321 -24.68 21.56 5.53
C ASP A 321 -25.54 20.72 6.48
N LEU A 322 -25.99 19.56 6.02
CA LEU A 322 -26.70 18.62 6.88
C LEU A 322 -25.81 18.14 8.04
N ALA A 323 -24.54 17.83 7.78
CA ALA A 323 -23.61 17.42 8.83
C ALA A 323 -23.33 18.52 9.87
N ILE A 324 -23.37 19.79 9.45
CA ILE A 324 -23.28 20.95 10.35
C ILE A 324 -24.52 21.08 11.22
N SER A 325 -25.72 20.91 10.65
CA SER A 325 -26.98 21.13 11.38
C SER A 325 -27.37 19.97 12.29
N GLU A 326 -27.17 18.72 11.86
CA GLU A 326 -27.72 17.54 12.53
C GLU A 326 -26.80 17.00 13.62
N ASN A 327 -25.47 17.16 13.49
CA ASN A 327 -24.54 16.46 14.36
C ASN A 327 -23.30 17.27 14.73
N ARG A 328 -23.27 17.74 15.98
CA ARG A 328 -22.15 18.52 16.54
C ARG A 328 -20.78 17.86 16.40
N HIS A 329 -20.70 16.52 16.31
CA HIS A 329 -19.42 15.83 16.17
C HIS A 329 -18.78 16.04 14.80
N PHE A 330 -19.58 16.31 13.76
CA PHE A 330 -19.10 16.56 12.41
C PHE A 330 -19.06 18.06 12.06
N ALA A 331 -19.82 18.89 12.77
CA ALA A 331 -20.04 20.29 12.42
C ALA A 331 -18.76 21.12 12.19
N ILE A 332 -17.76 21.02 13.09
CA ILE A 332 -16.52 21.79 12.95
C ILE A 332 -15.76 21.39 11.69
N LEU A 333 -15.57 20.09 11.48
CA LEU A 333 -14.84 19.58 10.33
C LEU A 333 -15.58 19.90 9.01
N SER A 334 -16.91 19.77 9.00
CA SER A 334 -17.73 20.11 7.85
C SER A 334 -17.68 21.59 7.50
N ALA A 335 -17.73 22.48 8.50
CA ALA A 335 -17.62 23.92 8.29
C ALA A 335 -16.26 24.31 7.69
N GLN A 336 -15.17 23.75 8.22
CA GLN A 336 -13.82 23.97 7.68
C GLN A 336 -13.68 23.54 6.23
N GLN A 337 -14.28 22.39 5.87
CA GLN A 337 -14.20 21.87 4.52
C GLN A 337 -15.09 22.66 3.57
N LYS A 338 -16.27 23.09 4.03
CA LYS A 338 -17.14 24.00 3.28
C LYS A 338 -16.46 25.35 2.99
N GLU A 339 -15.75 25.92 3.95
CA GLU A 339 -15.01 27.17 3.78
C GLU A 339 -13.96 27.07 2.66
N LYS A 340 -13.17 25.98 2.63
CA LYS A 340 -12.19 25.73 1.56
C LYS A 340 -12.84 25.69 0.17
N ILE A 341 -14.03 25.09 0.06
CA ILE A 341 -14.77 24.97 -1.20
C ILE A 341 -15.26 26.35 -1.66
N VAL A 342 -15.82 27.15 -0.73
CA VAL A 342 -16.28 28.52 -1.02
C VAL A 342 -15.12 29.41 -1.43
N GLU A 343 -13.97 29.32 -0.78
CA GLU A 343 -12.76 30.06 -1.17
C GLU A 343 -12.27 29.67 -2.57
N HIS A 344 -12.33 28.39 -2.92
CA HIS A 344 -11.99 27.92 -4.26
C HIS A 344 -12.88 28.55 -5.34
N PHE A 345 -14.21 28.50 -5.18
CA PHE A 345 -15.14 29.11 -6.14
C PHE A 345 -14.99 30.62 -6.25
N ARG A 346 -14.76 31.32 -5.12
CA ARG A 346 -14.52 32.76 -5.11
C ARG A 346 -13.27 33.15 -5.92
N LYS A 347 -12.18 32.40 -5.77
CA LYS A 347 -10.94 32.65 -6.52
C LYS A 347 -11.12 32.46 -8.03
N ASN A 348 -11.86 31.43 -8.43
CA ASN A 348 -12.10 31.16 -9.86
C ASN A 348 -13.01 32.22 -10.51
N LEU A 349 -14.00 32.74 -9.80
CA LEU A 349 -14.84 33.86 -10.27
C LEU A 349 -14.04 35.16 -10.46
N GLY A 350 -13.08 35.43 -9.57
CA GLY A 350 -12.18 36.59 -9.69
C GLY A 350 -11.23 36.49 -10.88
N ALA A 351 -10.72 35.29 -11.18
CA ALA A 351 -9.86 35.06 -12.34
C ALA A 351 -10.58 35.21 -13.69
N SER A 352 -11.87 34.85 -13.76
CA SER A 352 -12.69 35.01 -14.98
C SER A 352 -13.17 36.43 -15.27
N ALA A 353 -12.93 37.40 -14.36
CA ALA A 353 -13.30 38.79 -14.54
C ALA A 353 -12.15 39.69 -15.04
N ASP A 354 -10.92 39.16 -15.04
CA ASP A 354 -9.69 39.82 -15.49
C ASP A 354 -9.17 39.29 -16.86
N GLU A 355 -9.90 38.36 -17.50
CA GLU A 355 -9.76 37.95 -18.92
C GLU A 355 -10.93 38.50 -19.75
#